data_AF-A0A3M1S935-F1
#
_entry.id   AF-A0A3M1S935-F1
#
_cell.length_a   1.000
_cell.length_b   1.000
_cell.length_c   1.000
_cell.angle_alpha   90.00
_cell.angle_beta   90.00
_cell.angle_gamma   90.00
#
_symmetry.space_group_name_H-M   'P 1'
#
loop_
_entity.id
_entity.type
_entity.pdbx_description
1 polymer ?
#
loop_
_entity_poly.entity_id
_entity_poly.type
_entity_poly.pdbx_seq_one_letter_code
_entity_poly.pdbx_strand_id
1 'polypeptide(L)' 'SNPLPSAVAVLGLRYARDGEFTPPEKAVPFYLRKSEAELTRLSRG' A
#
# COMPACT_ATOMS: atom_id res chain seq x y z
N SER A 1 -4.00 -13.04 10.12
CA SER A 1 -5.25 -13.29 9.37
C SER A 1 -5.28 -12.35 8.18
N ASN A 2 -5.69 -12.82 7.01
CA ASN A 2 -5.92 -11.94 5.87
C ASN A 2 -7.16 -11.06 6.13
N PRO A 3 -7.23 -9.85 5.54
CA PRO A 3 -8.42 -9.01 5.69
C PRO A 3 -9.66 -9.72 5.12
N LEU A 4 -10.80 -9.51 5.78
CA LEU A 4 -12.08 -10.02 5.29
C LEU A 4 -12.42 -9.35 3.96
N PRO A 5 -12.88 -10.10 2.93
CA PRO A 5 -13.27 -9.52 1.65
C PRO A 5 -14.31 -8.40 1.78
N SER A 6 -15.25 -8.54 2.71
CA SER A 6 -16.27 -7.53 3.01
C SER A 6 -15.67 -6.21 3.50
N ALA A 7 -14.62 -6.26 4.32
CA ALA A 7 -13.95 -5.06 4.80
C ALA A 7 -13.26 -4.30 3.65
N VAL A 8 -12.64 -5.03 2.72
CA VAL A 8 -12.02 -4.45 1.52
C VAL A 8 -13.08 -3.78 0.63
N ALA A 9 -14.22 -4.43 0.41
CA ALA A 9 -15.31 -3.87 -0.37
C ALA A 9 -15.89 -2.60 0.25
N VAL A 10 -16.11 -2.58 1.58
CA VAL A 10 -16.61 -1.39 2.28
C VAL A 10 -15.63 -0.21 2.17
N LEU A 11 -14.33 -0.46 2.27
CA LEU A 11 -13.31 0.59 2.08
C LEU A 11 -13.33 1.14 0.65
N GLY A 12 -13.42 0.26 -0.36
CA GLY A 12 -13.53 0.69 -1.76
C GLY A 12 -14.74 1.59 -2.02
N LEU A 13 -15.91 1.23 -1.46
CA LEU A 13 -17.12 2.05 -1.60
C LEU A 13 -16.98 3.44 -0.94
N ARG A 14 -16.29 3.52 0.20
CA ARG A 14 -16.01 4.81 0.87
C ARG A 14 -15.13 5.70 0.01
N TYR A 15 -14.00 5.18 -0.49
CA TYR A 15 -13.10 5.96 -1.35
C TYR A 15 -13.74 6.36 -2.68
N ALA A 16 -14.61 5.50 -3.24
CA ALA A 16 -15.37 5.86 -4.43
C ALA A 16 -16.34 7.02 -4.17
N ARG A 17 -17.06 7.00 -3.02
CA ARG A 17 -17.95 8.09 -2.60
C ARG A 17 -17.19 9.40 -2.41
N ASP A 18 -16.00 9.32 -1.80
CA ASP A 18 -15.20 10.49 -1.41
C ASP A 18 -14.33 11.01 -2.58
N GLY A 19 -14.34 10.35 -3.74
CA GLY A 19 -13.53 10.73 -4.90
C GLY A 19 -12.04 10.45 -4.74
N GLU A 20 -11.66 9.63 -3.77
CA GLU A 20 -10.27 9.30 -3.39
C GLU A 20 -9.74 8.04 -4.09
N PHE A 21 -10.43 7.56 -5.13
CA PHE A 21 -9.99 6.37 -5.84
C PHE A 21 -8.65 6.64 -6.55
N THR A 22 -7.66 5.78 -6.30
CA THR A 22 -6.35 5.91 -6.90
C THR A 22 -6.39 5.38 -8.34
N PRO A 23 -5.97 6.17 -9.34
CA PRO A 23 -5.83 5.66 -10.70
C PRO A 23 -4.88 4.45 -10.76
N PRO A 24 -5.16 3.43 -11.58
CA PRO A 24 -4.35 2.21 -11.61
C PRO A 24 -2.85 2.44 -11.83
N GLU A 25 -2.50 3.41 -12.66
CA GLU A 25 -1.11 3.79 -12.94
C GLU A 25 -0.40 4.48 -11.77
N LYS A 26 -1.16 4.97 -10.79
CA LYS A 26 -0.63 5.57 -9.55
C LYS A 26 -0.67 4.62 -8.35
N ALA A 27 -1.26 3.43 -8.51
CA ALA A 27 -1.36 2.47 -7.43
C ALA A 27 0.03 1.86 -7.14
N VAL A 28 0.59 2.16 -5.97
CA VAL A 28 1.89 1.64 -5.53
C VAL A 28 1.73 0.72 -4.33
N PRO A 29 2.45 -0.43 -4.29
CA PRO A 29 2.47 -1.28 -3.11
C PRO A 29 3.10 -0.55 -1.92
N PHE A 30 2.61 -0.85 -0.72
CA PHE A 30 3.23 -0.41 0.51
C PHE A 30 4.33 -1.40 0.94
N TYR A 31 5.60 -1.03 0.74
CA TYR A 31 6.74 -1.84 1.16
C TYR A 31 7.07 -1.61 2.64
N LEU A 32 6.82 -2.60 3.48
CA LEU A 32 7.19 -2.58 4.90
C LEU A 32 8.70 -2.77 5.13
N ARG A 33 9.37 -3.46 4.20
CA ARG A 33 10.77 -3.80 4.32
C ARG A 33 11.61 -2.79 3.55
N LYS A 34 12.69 -2.35 4.20
CA LYS A 34 13.76 -1.60 3.53
C LYS A 34 14.35 -2.44 2.40
N SER A 35 14.79 -1.76 1.34
CA SER A 35 15.49 -2.45 0.26
C SER A 35 16.84 -2.98 0.74
N GLU A 36 17.35 -4.03 0.10
CA GLU A 36 18.69 -4.57 0.38
C GLU A 36 19.79 -3.50 0.16
N ALA A 37 19.61 -2.63 -0.84
CA ALA A 37 20.50 -1.51 -1.10
C ALA A 37 20.51 -0.50 0.07
N GLU A 38 19.34 -0.19 0.63
CA GLU A 38 19.23 0.69 1.80
C GLU A 38 19.88 0.07 3.04
N LEU A 39 19.64 -1.22 3.29
CA LEU A 39 20.27 -1.96 4.39
C LEU A 39 21.80 -1.99 4.26
N THR A 40 22.32 -2.19 3.04
CA THR A 40 23.75 -2.20 2.74
C THR A 40 24.39 -0.82 2.90
N ARG A 41 23.66 0.25 2.56
CA ARG A 41 24.12 1.63 2.79
C ARG A 41 24.25 1.92 4.28
N LEU A 42 23.30 1.47 5.09
CA LEU A 42 23.27 1.70 6.54
C LEU A 42 24.32 0.89 7.30
N SER A 43 24.74 -0.27 6.80
CA SER A 43 25.79 -1.08 7.45
C SER A 43 27.22 -0.59 7.19
N ARG A 44 27.41 0.32 6.23
CA ARG A 44 28.72 0.85 5.81
C ARG A 44 29.03 2.26 6.32
N GLY A 45 28.06 2.94 6.95
CA GLY A 45 28.22 4.27 7.54
C GLY A 45 28.11 4.21 9.05
#